data_AF-A0A1N7B8N4-F1
#
_entry.id   AF-A0A1N7B8N4-F1
#
_cell.length_a   1.000
_cell.length_b   1.000
_cell.length_c   1.000
_cell.angle_alpha   90.00
_cell.angle_beta   90.00
_cell.angle_gamma   90.00
#
_symmetry.space_group_name_H-M   'P 1'
#
loop_
_entity.id
_entity.type
_entity.pdbx_description
1 polymer ?
#
loop_
_entity_poly.entity_id
_entity_poly.type
_entity_poly.pdbx_seq_one_letter_code
_entity_poly.pdbx_strand_id
1 'polypeptide(L)'
;MYDFSKKTKKEIRRLAALAHERELEKALVDLNLKFKQWEKEELDPFELDSEIHNFHNKISREIFKKYNSYDMEDHFVAIAIVNGIIDKSEINTEAYQELESLIEKIEDSDYF
;
A
#
# COMPACT_ATOMS: atom_id res chain seq x y z
N MET A 1 16.07 -8.47 8.85
CA MET A 1 16.03 -7.01 8.99
C MET A 1 17.32 -6.46 8.37
N TYR A 2 17.20 -5.73 7.27
CA TYR A 2 18.35 -5.14 6.58
C TYR A 2 18.97 -4.03 7.45
N ASP A 3 20.30 -3.91 7.44
CA ASP A 3 20.96 -2.82 8.16
C ASP A 3 21.06 -1.57 7.28
N PHE A 4 19.95 -0.85 7.19
CA PHE A 4 19.88 0.40 6.45
C PHE A 4 20.50 1.58 7.21
N SER A 5 21.05 2.53 6.46
CA SER A 5 21.52 3.79 7.00
C SER A 5 20.37 4.57 7.67
N LYS A 6 20.72 5.51 8.57
CA LYS A 6 19.69 6.36 9.23
C LYS A 6 18.88 7.16 8.22
N LYS A 7 19.50 7.59 7.11
CA LYS A 7 18.83 8.30 6.03
C LYS A 7 17.83 7.39 5.32
N THR A 8 18.26 6.18 4.95
CA THR A 8 17.40 5.18 4.30
C THR A 8 16.25 4.74 5.18
N LYS A 9 16.47 4.52 6.50
CA LYS A 9 15.40 4.26 7.47
C LYS A 9 14.39 5.43 7.56
N LYS A 10 14.83 6.68 7.41
CA LYS A 10 13.92 7.84 7.38
C LYS A 10 13.12 7.86 6.07
N GLU A 11 13.76 7.55 4.96
CA GLU A 11 13.11 7.49 3.66
C GLU A 11 12.09 6.36 3.58
N ILE A 12 12.40 5.16 4.10
CA ILE A 12 11.47 4.03 4.20
C ILE A 12 10.18 4.46 4.91
N ARG A 13 10.26 5.19 6.03
CA ARG A 13 9.06 5.69 6.72
C ARG A 13 8.23 6.66 5.89
N ARG A 14 8.91 7.54 5.14
CA ARG A 14 8.23 8.47 4.23
C ARG A 14 7.52 7.71 3.11
N LEU A 15 8.19 6.71 2.53
CA LEU A 15 7.65 5.87 1.47
C LEU A 15 6.51 4.99 1.97
N ALA A 16 6.60 4.44 3.19
CA ALA A 16 5.53 3.67 3.82
C ALA A 16 4.26 4.53 4.01
N ALA A 17 4.43 5.77 4.48
CA ALA A 17 3.31 6.70 4.58
C ALA A 17 2.68 7.02 3.22
N LEU A 18 3.51 7.24 2.19
CA LEU A 18 3.05 7.51 0.82
C LEU A 18 2.31 6.31 0.21
N ALA A 19 2.85 5.10 0.37
CA ALA A 19 2.21 3.88 -0.13
C ALA A 19 0.90 3.59 0.60
N HIS A 20 0.85 3.81 1.92
CA HIS A 20 -0.38 3.72 2.71
C HIS A 20 -1.45 4.66 2.16
N GLU A 21 -1.12 5.94 1.96
CA GLU A 21 -2.04 6.93 1.41
C GLU A 21 -2.59 6.49 0.05
N ARG A 22 -1.73 6.08 -0.87
CA ARG A 22 -2.14 5.68 -2.23
C ARG A 22 -2.96 4.39 -2.28
N GLU A 23 -2.61 3.39 -1.49
CA GLU A 23 -3.42 2.17 -1.38
C GLU A 23 -4.80 2.49 -0.79
N LEU A 24 -4.86 3.36 0.23
CA LEU A 24 -6.11 3.78 0.83
C LEU A 24 -6.96 4.59 -0.16
N GLU A 25 -6.36 5.51 -0.91
CA GLU A 25 -7.03 6.29 -1.95
C GLU A 25 -7.64 5.37 -3.01
N LYS A 26 -6.88 4.39 -3.52
CA LYS A 26 -7.39 3.40 -4.47
C LYS A 26 -8.58 2.62 -3.90
N ALA A 27 -8.47 2.13 -2.65
CA ALA A 27 -9.55 1.41 -1.99
C ALA A 27 -10.81 2.29 -1.79
N LEU A 28 -10.63 3.58 -1.51
CA LEU A 28 -11.72 4.54 -1.40
C LEU A 28 -12.38 4.83 -2.75
N VAL A 29 -11.60 4.88 -3.84
CA VAL A 29 -12.14 5.00 -5.21
C VAL A 29 -13.02 3.79 -5.52
N ASP A 30 -12.58 2.58 -5.18
CA ASP A 30 -13.36 1.36 -5.37
C ASP A 30 -14.67 1.37 -4.55
N LEU A 31 -14.61 1.82 -3.29
CA LEU A 31 -15.81 1.99 -2.46
C LEU A 31 -16.76 3.05 -3.04
N ASN A 32 -16.23 4.16 -3.56
CA ASN A 32 -17.03 5.21 -4.18
C ASN A 32 -17.76 4.72 -5.44
N LEU A 33 -17.21 3.75 -6.17
CA LEU A 33 -17.94 3.10 -7.26
C LEU A 33 -19.19 2.40 -6.74
N LYS A 34 -19.15 1.76 -5.56
CA LYS A 34 -20.33 1.13 -4.94
C LYS A 34 -21.40 2.16 -4.59
N PHE A 35 -21.03 3.32 -4.06
CA PHE A 35 -21.96 4.43 -3.86
C PHE A 35 -22.63 4.87 -5.16
N LYS A 36 -21.87 5.01 -6.25
CA LYS A 36 -22.43 5.35 -7.57
C LYS A 36 -23.35 4.29 -8.15
N GLN A 37 -23.12 3.01 -7.83
CA GLN A 37 -24.02 1.91 -8.23
C GLN A 37 -25.33 1.98 -7.45
N TRP A 38 -25.26 2.25 -6.15
CA TRP A 38 -26.44 2.47 -5.31
C TRP A 38 -27.28 3.68 -5.78
N GLU A 39 -26.64 4.80 -6.14
CA GLU A 39 -27.33 5.98 -6.73
C GLU A 39 -28.11 5.64 -8.02
N LYS A 40 -27.69 4.59 -8.74
CA LYS A 40 -28.34 4.11 -9.97
C LYS A 40 -29.31 2.96 -9.72
N GLU A 41 -29.59 2.62 -8.46
CA GLU A 41 -30.43 1.48 -8.06
C GLU A 41 -29.87 0.12 -8.54
N GLU A 42 -28.56 0.04 -8.84
CA GLU A 42 -27.86 -1.21 -9.20
C GLU A 42 -27.43 -2.02 -7.96
N LEU A 43 -27.39 -1.37 -6.80
CA LEU A 43 -27.21 -1.99 -5.49
C LEU A 43 -28.35 -1.55 -4.59
N ASP A 44 -28.81 -2.46 -3.73
CA ASP A 44 -29.73 -2.10 -2.64
C ASP A 44 -28.96 -1.55 -1.40
N PRO A 45 -29.68 -0.96 -0.43
CA PRO A 45 -29.04 -0.40 0.77
C PRO A 45 -28.28 -1.44 1.62
N PHE A 46 -28.72 -2.70 1.67
CA PHE A 46 -28.04 -3.76 2.44
C PHE A 46 -26.76 -4.23 1.75
N GLU A 47 -26.76 -4.26 0.42
CA GLU A 47 -25.57 -4.55 -0.37
C GLU A 47 -24.51 -3.45 -0.20
N LEU A 48 -24.90 -2.16 -0.28
CA LEU A 48 -23.98 -1.06 -0.02
C LEU A 48 -23.42 -1.09 1.41
N ASP A 49 -24.27 -1.33 2.42
CA ASP A 49 -23.85 -1.47 3.81
C ASP A 49 -22.82 -2.61 3.99
N SER A 50 -23.04 -3.74 3.31
CA SER A 50 -22.10 -4.87 3.28
C SER A 50 -20.75 -4.51 2.67
N GLU A 51 -20.74 -3.74 1.57
CA GLU A 51 -19.51 -3.25 0.94
C GLU A 51 -18.74 -2.27 1.84
N ILE A 52 -19.44 -1.35 2.52
CA ILE A 52 -18.85 -0.44 3.52
C ILE A 52 -18.22 -1.23 4.67
N HIS A 53 -18.93 -2.24 5.19
CA HIS A 53 -18.42 -3.12 6.24
C HIS A 53 -17.19 -3.91 5.77
N ASN A 54 -17.18 -4.42 4.54
CA ASN A 54 -16.04 -5.12 3.98
C ASN A 54 -14.83 -4.19 3.81
N PHE A 55 -15.04 -2.96 3.33
CA PHE A 55 -13.99 -1.93 3.25
C PHE A 55 -13.38 -1.65 4.62
N HIS A 56 -14.21 -1.34 5.62
CA HIS A 56 -13.72 -0.94 6.94
C HIS A 56 -13.03 -2.10 7.68
N ASN A 57 -13.66 -3.27 7.72
CA ASN A 57 -13.19 -4.38 8.57
C ASN A 57 -12.04 -5.18 7.96
N LYS A 58 -11.94 -5.20 6.62
CA LYS A 58 -10.92 -5.97 5.91
C LYS A 58 -9.95 -5.05 5.18
N ILE A 59 -10.40 -4.33 4.16
CA ILE A 59 -9.50 -3.64 3.23
C ILE A 59 -8.68 -2.56 3.94
N SER A 60 -9.35 -1.56 4.52
CA SER A 60 -8.69 -0.46 5.24
C SER A 60 -7.86 -0.98 6.41
N ARG A 61 -8.35 -2.00 7.12
CA ARG A 61 -7.64 -2.62 8.23
C ARG A 61 -6.36 -3.32 7.80
N GLU A 62 -6.36 -4.06 6.70
CA GLU A 62 -5.15 -4.72 6.19
C GLU A 62 -4.14 -3.70 5.67
N ILE A 63 -4.58 -2.66 4.96
CA ILE A 63 -3.70 -1.54 4.54
C ILE A 63 -3.03 -0.92 5.78
N PHE A 64 -3.81 -0.61 6.82
CA PHE A 64 -3.27 -0.06 8.07
C PHE A 64 -2.22 -0.99 8.70
N LYS A 65 -2.50 -2.29 8.78
CA LYS A 65 -1.57 -3.27 9.36
C LYS A 65 -0.26 -3.36 8.60
N LYS A 66 -0.29 -3.35 7.25
CA LYS A 66 0.92 -3.40 6.42
C LYS A 66 1.89 -2.28 6.80
N TYR A 67 1.40 -1.04 6.82
CA TYR A 67 2.25 0.14 6.95
C TYR A 67 2.46 0.65 8.38
N ASN A 68 1.76 0.09 9.38
CA ASN A 68 1.99 0.40 10.80
C ASN A 68 2.65 -0.75 11.57
N SER A 69 3.02 -1.84 10.89
CA SER A 69 3.84 -2.91 11.47
C SER A 69 5.32 -2.50 11.46
N TYR A 70 5.92 -2.36 12.65
CA TYR A 70 7.29 -1.90 12.82
C TYR A 70 8.35 -2.84 12.20
N ASP A 71 8.03 -4.12 12.04
CA ASP A 71 9.04 -5.14 11.72
C ASP A 71 9.20 -5.42 10.22
N MET A 72 8.26 -4.97 9.39
CA MET A 72 8.18 -5.33 7.96
C MET A 72 8.00 -4.10 7.03
N GLU A 73 8.21 -2.90 7.56
CA GLU A 73 8.03 -1.64 6.83
C GLU A 73 8.88 -1.58 5.54
N ASP A 74 10.11 -2.07 5.61
CA ASP A 74 11.03 -2.17 4.47
C ASP A 74 10.50 -3.11 3.36
N HIS A 75 9.95 -4.26 3.75
CA HIS A 75 9.37 -5.24 2.82
C HIS A 75 8.14 -4.68 2.12
N PHE A 76 7.23 -4.02 2.85
CA PHE A 76 6.04 -3.44 2.25
C PHE A 76 6.35 -2.25 1.35
N VAL A 77 7.37 -1.45 1.68
CA VAL A 77 7.87 -0.40 0.77
C VAL A 77 8.42 -0.99 -0.51
N ALA A 78 9.25 -2.04 -0.43
CA ALA A 78 9.78 -2.70 -1.62
C ALA A 78 8.67 -3.32 -2.48
N ILE A 79 7.66 -3.95 -1.89
CA ILE A 79 6.45 -4.42 -2.58
C ILE A 79 5.72 -3.26 -3.28
N ALA A 80 5.54 -2.13 -2.60
CA ALA A 80 4.89 -0.96 -3.18
C ALA A 80 5.65 -0.38 -4.37
N ILE A 81 6.98 -0.47 -4.37
CA ILE A 81 7.83 -0.08 -5.50
C ILE A 81 7.66 -1.05 -6.68
N VAL A 82 7.75 -2.37 -6.43
CA VAL A 82 7.58 -3.40 -7.47
C VAL A 82 6.19 -3.31 -8.12
N ASN A 83 5.15 -3.05 -7.33
CA ASN A 83 3.78 -2.91 -7.83
C ASN A 83 3.49 -1.55 -8.47
N GLY A 84 4.48 -0.65 -8.57
CA GLY A 84 4.31 0.69 -9.15
C GLY A 84 3.41 1.62 -8.33
N ILE A 85 3.16 1.31 -7.06
CA ILE A 85 2.46 2.23 -6.12
C ILE A 85 3.37 3.41 -5.80
N ILE A 86 4.67 3.17 -5.69
CA ILE A 86 5.71 4.20 -5.60
C ILE A 86 6.52 4.16 -6.90
N ASP A 87 6.65 5.30 -7.57
CA ASP A 87 7.53 5.40 -8.73
C ASP A 87 8.99 5.55 -8.30
N LYS A 88 9.91 4.93 -9.04
CA LYS A 88 11.36 4.98 -8.75
C LYS A 88 11.91 6.41 -8.69
N SER A 89 11.33 7.35 -9.46
CA SER A 89 11.73 8.76 -9.45
C SER A 89 11.39 9.48 -8.15
N GLU A 90 10.50 8.91 -7.33
CA GLU A 90 10.09 9.49 -6.03
C GLU A 90 11.00 9.06 -4.88
N ILE A 91 12.01 8.22 -5.17
CA ILE A 91 12.90 7.63 -4.17
C ILE A 91 14.26 8.34 -4.22
N ASN A 92 14.80 8.69 -3.06
CA ASN A 92 16.17 9.18 -2.98
C ASN A 92 17.17 8.13 -3.52
N THR A 93 18.13 8.54 -4.36
CA THR A 93 19.11 7.63 -4.98
C THR A 93 19.90 6.79 -3.96
N GLU A 94 20.33 7.37 -2.83
CA GLU A 94 21.06 6.63 -1.78
C GLU A 94 20.18 5.54 -1.16
N ALA A 95 18.91 5.85 -0.91
CA ALA A 95 17.95 4.91 -0.35
C ALA A 95 17.57 3.80 -1.36
N TYR A 96 17.44 4.14 -2.65
CA TYR A 96 17.16 3.17 -3.69
C TYR A 96 18.28 2.14 -3.81
N GLN A 97 19.55 2.58 -3.79
CA GLN A 97 20.71 1.68 -3.83
C GLN A 97 20.73 0.70 -2.66
N GLU A 98 20.39 1.17 -1.46
CA GLU A 98 20.29 0.29 -0.30
C GLU A 98 19.10 -0.69 -0.38
N LEU A 99 17.99 -0.27 -0.98
CA LEU A 99 16.78 -1.09 -1.16
C LEU A 99 16.86 -2.05 -2.36
N GLU A 100 17.79 -1.84 -3.30
CA GLU A 100 17.87 -2.55 -4.58
C GLU A 100 17.84 -4.07 -4.40
N SER A 101 18.69 -4.63 -3.55
CA SER A 101 18.73 -6.08 -3.30
C SER A 101 17.46 -6.64 -2.64
N LEU A 102 16.65 -5.81 -1.97
CA LEU A 102 15.35 -6.22 -1.44
C LEU A 102 14.28 -6.15 -2.53
N ILE A 103 14.29 -5.11 -3.35
CA ILE A 103 13.39 -4.93 -4.49
C ILE A 103 13.55 -6.09 -5.47
N GLU A 104 14.79 -6.40 -5.88
CA GLU A 104 15.10 -7.51 -6.79
C GLU A 104 14.60 -8.86 -6.23
N LYS A 105 14.80 -9.13 -4.93
CA LYS A 105 14.30 -10.36 -4.30
C LYS A 105 12.77 -10.47 -4.32
N ILE A 106 12.07 -9.34 -4.22
CA ILE A 106 10.60 -9.32 -4.28
C ILE A 106 10.12 -9.45 -5.72
N GLU A 107 10.86 -8.92 -6.69
CA GLU A 107 10.58 -9.05 -8.13
C GLU A 107 10.82 -10.48 -8.64
N ASP A 108 11.90 -11.14 -8.18
CA ASP A 108 12.27 -12.51 -8.57
C ASP A 108 11.47 -13.60 -7.84
N SER A 109 10.95 -13.28 -6.66
CA SER A 109 10.05 -14.17 -5.96
C SER A 109 8.66 -13.98 -6.57
N ASP A 110 8.02 -15.05 -7.04
CA ASP A 110 6.59 -15.08 -7.43
C ASP A 110 5.68 -14.77 -6.21
N TYR A 111 5.87 -13.64 -5.54
CA TYR A 111 5.08 -13.16 -4.41
C TYR A 111 3.85 -12.38 -4.92
N PHE A 112 3.22 -12.84 -6.00
CA PHE A 112 1.90 -12.41 -6.46
C PHE A 112 1.15 -13.56 -7.14
#